data_AF-A0A183HEI3-F1
#
_entry.id   AF-A0A183HEI3-F1
#
_cell.length_a   1.000
_cell.length_b   1.000
_cell.length_c   1.000
_cell.angle_alpha   90.00
_cell.angle_beta   90.00
_cell.angle_gamma   90.00
#
_symmetry.space_group_name_H-M   'P 1'
#
loop_
_entity.id
_entity.type
_entity.pdbx_description
1 polymer ?
#
loop_
_entity_poly.entity_id
_entity_poly.type
_entity_poly.pdbx_seq_one_letter_code
_entity_poly.pdbx_strand_id
1 'polypeptide(L)'
;LLHCFFQEKESEPRGHQYSYFEAIFCGREGESFLHEIRITLLINLCSLAVQYPCYSILNHISQWLHKIGSGKSYAQQFVSQLVDHYIFIADDSNLHKYLLPLADEVPEFVSYFVAYSVTKDSLRQSLFMVLNHWLTGRRSDLIMAFIKETPVVAKHFASVTFPYMVVHDCCVGGIYKNPLHGFTTMLYADWKISPSLELRPALEILSETADYSVFDRNILCYHVHLAKLSHVLTQKDLMDILESPKSSLYFKSLKDELLEV
;
A
#
# COMPACT_ATOMS: atom_id res chain seq x y z
N LEU A 1 -14.58 -17.55 20.66
CA LEU A 1 -15.71 -16.79 21.25
C LEU A 1 -16.09 -15.60 20.38
N LEU A 2 -15.27 -14.55 20.24
CA LEU A 2 -15.65 -13.40 19.41
C LEU A 2 -15.76 -13.71 17.90
N HIS A 3 -14.84 -14.54 17.40
CA HIS A 3 -14.93 -15.11 16.04
C HIS A 3 -16.25 -15.88 15.82
N CYS A 4 -16.58 -16.81 16.73
CA CYS A 4 -17.82 -17.57 16.67
C CYS A 4 -19.05 -16.65 16.71
N PHE A 5 -19.02 -15.59 17.53
CA PHE A 5 -20.07 -14.59 17.58
C PHE A 5 -20.28 -13.91 16.22
N PHE A 6 -19.22 -13.42 15.56
CA PHE A 6 -19.37 -12.77 14.25
C PHE A 6 -19.84 -13.74 13.18
N GLN A 7 -19.33 -14.98 13.16
CA GLN A 7 -19.80 -16.03 12.26
C GLN A 7 -21.29 -16.38 12.46
N GLU A 8 -21.74 -16.53 13.70
CA GLU A 8 -23.16 -16.78 14.02
C GLU A 8 -24.06 -15.62 13.58
N LYS A 9 -23.53 -14.40 13.53
CA LYS A 9 -24.27 -13.19 13.15
C LYS A 9 -24.25 -12.90 11.66
N GLU A 10 -23.54 -13.67 10.84
CA GLU A 10 -23.52 -13.47 9.38
C GLU A 10 -24.89 -13.67 8.72
N SER A 11 -25.80 -14.43 9.34
CA SER A 11 -27.18 -14.60 8.87
C SER A 11 -28.10 -13.40 9.15
N GLU A 12 -27.69 -12.48 10.03
CA GLU A 12 -28.48 -11.29 10.33
C GLU A 12 -28.32 -10.20 9.26
N PRO A 13 -29.23 -9.21 9.17
CA PRO A 13 -29.06 -8.09 8.25
C PRO A 13 -27.75 -7.32 8.49
N ARG A 14 -27.08 -6.88 7.42
CA ARG A 14 -25.79 -6.16 7.50
C ARG A 14 -25.80 -4.96 8.46
N GLY A 15 -26.92 -4.23 8.53
CA GLY A 15 -27.06 -3.10 9.46
C GLY A 15 -26.98 -3.51 10.93
N HIS A 16 -27.52 -4.68 11.29
CA HIS A 16 -27.42 -5.21 12.66
C HIS A 16 -26.00 -5.69 12.95
N GLN A 17 -25.36 -6.39 12.01
CA GLN A 17 -23.97 -6.80 12.13
C GLN A 17 -23.04 -5.61 12.40
N TYR A 18 -23.19 -4.54 11.61
CA TYR A 18 -22.41 -3.32 11.80
C TYR A 18 -22.74 -2.61 13.13
N SER A 19 -24.01 -2.64 13.58
CA SER A 19 -24.39 -2.09 14.88
C SER A 19 -23.71 -2.85 16.04
N TYR A 20 -23.59 -4.17 15.95
CA TYR A 20 -22.84 -4.96 16.94
C TYR A 20 -21.35 -4.62 16.91
N PHE A 21 -20.76 -4.51 15.72
CA PHE A 21 -19.38 -4.06 15.56
C PHE A 21 -19.16 -2.69 16.23
N GLU A 22 -20.00 -1.70 15.94
CA GLU A 22 -19.88 -0.36 16.52
C GLU A 22 -20.05 -0.41 18.04
N ALA A 23 -21.02 -1.16 18.57
CA ALA A 23 -21.21 -1.27 20.02
C ALA A 23 -20.01 -1.88 20.76
N ILE A 24 -19.41 -2.92 20.16
CA ILE A 24 -18.28 -3.67 20.74
C ILE A 24 -17.00 -2.84 20.66
N PHE A 25 -16.68 -2.27 19.50
CA PHE A 25 -15.36 -1.70 19.23
C PHE A 25 -15.34 -0.17 19.21
N CYS A 26 -16.35 0.46 18.60
CA CYS A 26 -16.36 1.91 18.36
C CYS A 26 -17.16 2.68 19.41
N GLY A 27 -17.92 2.01 20.27
CA GLY A 27 -18.74 2.66 21.29
C GLY A 27 -17.92 3.37 22.36
N ARG A 28 -18.51 4.42 22.95
CA ARG A 28 -17.95 5.22 24.07
C ARG A 28 -16.63 5.93 23.75
N GLU A 29 -16.56 6.59 22.59
CA GLU A 29 -15.40 7.41 22.18
C GLU A 29 -15.03 8.52 23.19
N GLY A 30 -15.95 8.91 24.08
CA GLY A 30 -15.68 9.85 25.18
C GLY A 30 -14.81 9.29 26.32
N GLU A 31 -14.55 7.99 26.35
CA GLU A 31 -13.67 7.32 27.32
C GLU A 31 -12.38 6.84 26.63
N SER A 32 -11.41 7.75 26.46
CA SER A 32 -10.21 7.53 25.61
C SER A 32 -9.47 6.22 25.90
N PHE A 33 -9.23 5.90 27.17
CA PHE A 33 -8.54 4.67 27.57
C PHE A 33 -9.28 3.39 27.14
N LEU A 34 -10.61 3.35 27.30
CA LEU A 34 -11.40 2.18 26.89
C LEU A 34 -11.49 2.07 25.38
N HIS A 35 -11.58 3.20 24.67
CA HIS A 35 -11.55 3.23 23.22
C HIS A 35 -10.24 2.64 22.69
N GLU A 36 -9.09 3.07 23.20
CA GLU A 36 -7.78 2.56 22.80
C GLU A 36 -7.63 1.04 23.02
N ILE A 37 -8.10 0.51 24.17
CA ILE A 37 -8.10 -0.94 24.44
C ILE A 37 -8.94 -1.69 23.41
N ARG A 38 -10.13 -1.19 23.08
CA ARG A 38 -11.04 -1.81 22.11
C ARG A 38 -10.45 -1.83 20.71
N ILE A 39 -9.80 -0.74 20.30
CA ILE A 39 -9.12 -0.67 19.00
C ILE A 39 -7.92 -1.63 18.96
N THR A 40 -7.13 -1.70 20.03
CA THR A 40 -6.01 -2.66 20.13
C THR A 40 -6.51 -4.11 19.98
N LEU A 41 -7.62 -4.44 20.66
CA LEU A 41 -8.24 -5.75 20.55
C LEU A 41 -8.79 -6.01 19.13
N LEU A 42 -9.36 -5.00 18.48
CA LEU A 42 -9.81 -5.09 17.10
C LEU A 42 -8.65 -5.31 16.11
N ILE A 43 -7.50 -4.65 16.31
CA ILE A 43 -6.27 -4.86 15.51
C ILE A 43 -5.78 -6.30 15.61
N ASN A 44 -5.74 -6.86 16.82
CA ASN A 44 -5.38 -8.27 17.02
C ASN A 44 -6.37 -9.23 16.35
N LEU A 45 -7.67 -8.93 16.41
CA LEU A 45 -8.71 -9.72 15.75
C LEU A 45 -8.64 -9.62 14.23
N CYS A 46 -8.22 -8.49 13.67
CA CYS A 46 -8.04 -8.31 12.23
C CYS A 46 -7.09 -9.38 11.69
N SER A 47 -5.95 -9.60 12.36
CA SER A 47 -5.03 -10.66 11.96
C SER A 47 -5.65 -12.06 12.09
N LEU A 48 -6.35 -12.35 13.18
CA LEU A 48 -7.01 -13.65 13.36
C LEU A 48 -8.13 -13.89 12.33
N ALA A 49 -8.86 -12.86 11.92
CA ALA A 49 -9.93 -12.93 10.92
C ALA A 49 -9.42 -13.26 9.51
N VAL A 50 -8.14 -12.97 9.23
CA VAL A 50 -7.47 -13.39 8.00
C VAL A 50 -7.10 -14.88 8.07
N GLN A 51 -6.60 -15.35 9.22
CA GLN A 51 -6.22 -16.75 9.41
C GLN A 51 -7.43 -17.69 9.53
N TYR A 52 -8.49 -17.22 10.20
CA TYR A 52 -9.78 -17.90 10.37
C TYR A 52 -10.84 -17.04 9.66
N PRO A 53 -11.16 -17.35 8.39
CA PRO A 53 -11.88 -16.47 7.47
C PRO A 53 -13.20 -15.92 8.04
N CYS A 54 -13.13 -14.73 8.62
CA CYS A 54 -14.26 -13.99 9.17
C CYS A 54 -14.24 -12.58 8.58
N TYR A 55 -14.29 -12.51 7.24
CA TYR A 55 -14.07 -11.30 6.45
C TYR A 55 -15.12 -10.21 6.67
N SER A 56 -16.29 -10.56 7.21
CA SER A 56 -17.31 -9.62 7.70
C SER A 56 -16.73 -8.55 8.65
N ILE A 57 -15.80 -8.93 9.53
CA ILE A 57 -15.12 -7.99 10.44
C ILE A 57 -14.28 -6.98 9.66
N LEU A 58 -13.56 -7.40 8.61
CA LEU A 58 -12.72 -6.51 7.80
C LEU A 58 -13.56 -5.53 6.98
N ASN A 59 -14.73 -5.96 6.49
CA ASN A 59 -15.71 -5.08 5.86
C ASN A 59 -16.25 -4.03 6.84
N HIS A 60 -16.49 -4.39 8.10
CA HIS A 60 -16.90 -3.40 9.11
C HIS A 60 -15.76 -2.46 9.49
N ILE A 61 -14.51 -2.94 9.53
CA ILE A 61 -13.33 -2.10 9.70
C ILE A 61 -13.23 -1.09 8.55
N SER A 62 -13.37 -1.51 7.28
CA SER A 62 -13.29 -0.57 6.14
C SER A 62 -14.38 0.50 6.20
N GLN A 63 -15.62 0.12 6.51
CA GLN A 63 -16.74 1.04 6.70
C GLN A 63 -16.47 2.07 7.81
N TRP A 64 -15.95 1.62 8.95
CA TRP A 64 -15.60 2.50 10.06
C TRP A 64 -14.43 3.44 9.71
N LEU A 65 -13.36 2.92 9.12
CA LEU A 65 -12.20 3.71 8.67
C LEU A 65 -12.61 4.79 7.67
N HIS A 66 -13.52 4.47 6.74
CA HIS A 66 -14.06 5.42 5.80
C HIS A 66 -14.87 6.53 6.50
N LYS A 67 -15.75 6.15 7.45
CA LYS A 67 -16.58 7.07 8.23
C LYS A 67 -15.76 8.08 9.06
N ILE A 68 -14.66 7.65 9.67
CA ILE A 68 -13.82 8.54 10.50
C ILE A 68 -12.88 9.44 9.68
N GLY A 69 -12.73 9.19 8.37
CA GLY A 69 -12.05 10.04 7.39
C GLY A 69 -10.54 10.23 7.62
N SER A 70 -10.15 11.00 8.65
CA SER A 70 -8.76 11.34 8.97
C SER A 70 -8.07 10.33 9.90
N GLY A 71 -8.65 9.14 10.10
CA GLY A 71 -8.15 8.06 10.96
C GLY A 71 -6.86 7.37 10.47
N LYS A 72 -5.94 8.12 9.83
CA LYS A 72 -4.68 7.60 9.25
C LYS A 72 -3.95 6.66 10.20
N SER A 73 -3.90 7.01 11.49
CA SER A 73 -3.22 6.20 12.50
C SER A 73 -3.81 4.81 12.64
N TYR A 74 -5.13 4.64 12.59
CA TYR A 74 -5.76 3.33 12.77
C TYR A 74 -5.62 2.46 11.53
N ALA A 75 -5.87 2.99 10.34
CA ALA A 75 -5.68 2.24 9.09
C ALA A 75 -4.23 1.74 8.97
N GLN A 76 -3.25 2.59 9.28
CA GLN A 76 -1.85 2.20 9.30
C GLN A 76 -1.55 1.15 10.38
N GLN A 77 -2.14 1.24 11.57
CA GLN A 77 -1.98 0.21 12.61
C GLN A 77 -2.52 -1.16 12.20
N PHE A 78 -3.72 -1.22 11.61
CA PHE A 78 -4.27 -2.47 11.08
C PHE A 78 -3.35 -3.08 10.02
N VAL A 79 -2.90 -2.26 9.06
CA VAL A 79 -2.05 -2.73 7.98
C VAL A 79 -0.68 -3.15 8.50
N SER A 80 -0.07 -2.39 9.41
CA SER A 80 1.20 -2.74 10.06
C SER A 80 1.10 -4.10 10.75
N GLN A 81 0.03 -4.34 11.52
CA GLN A 81 -0.16 -5.63 12.19
C GLN A 81 -0.23 -6.79 11.20
N LEU A 82 -0.92 -6.61 10.07
CA LEU A 82 -0.99 -7.63 9.04
C LEU A 82 0.35 -7.83 8.32
N VAL A 83 1.10 -6.76 8.05
CA VAL A 83 2.46 -6.85 7.50
C VAL A 83 3.37 -7.61 8.45
N ASP A 84 3.34 -7.29 9.74
CA ASP A 84 4.16 -7.99 10.76
C ASP A 84 3.83 -9.49 10.82
N HIS A 85 2.55 -9.84 10.78
CA HIS A 85 2.09 -11.22 10.92
C HIS A 85 2.16 -12.06 9.64
N TYR A 86 2.11 -11.46 8.46
CA TYR A 86 1.98 -12.21 7.20
C TYR A 86 3.11 -11.96 6.19
N ILE A 87 3.85 -10.84 6.32
CA ILE A 87 4.91 -10.44 5.40
C ILE A 87 6.30 -10.53 6.05
N PHE A 88 6.44 -10.14 7.32
CA PHE A 88 7.74 -10.14 8.01
C PHE A 88 8.18 -11.48 8.58
N ILE A 89 7.30 -12.48 8.57
CA ILE A 89 7.64 -13.85 8.94
C ILE A 89 8.55 -14.47 7.86
N ALA A 90 9.36 -15.46 8.26
CA ALA A 90 10.23 -16.21 7.36
C ALA A 90 9.46 -16.73 6.12
N ASP A 91 10.08 -16.61 4.94
CA ASP A 91 9.42 -16.85 3.64
C ASP A 91 8.95 -18.31 3.46
N ASP A 92 9.57 -19.25 4.16
CA ASP A 92 9.21 -20.68 4.15
C ASP A 92 7.81 -20.95 4.73
N SER A 93 7.34 -20.10 5.63
CA SER A 93 6.01 -20.20 6.25
C SER A 93 4.86 -19.95 5.27
N ASN A 94 5.12 -19.30 4.12
CA ASN A 94 4.12 -18.98 3.09
C ASN A 94 2.87 -18.24 3.62
N LEU A 95 2.96 -17.56 4.77
CA LEU A 95 1.79 -16.99 5.44
C LEU A 95 1.12 -15.85 4.66
N HIS A 96 1.87 -15.15 3.79
CA HIS A 96 1.32 -14.16 2.87
C HIS A 96 0.16 -14.71 2.02
N LYS A 97 0.09 -16.03 1.79
CA LYS A 97 -1.00 -16.66 1.03
C LYS A 97 -2.38 -16.51 1.68
N TYR A 98 -2.44 -16.37 3.01
CA TYR A 98 -3.70 -16.10 3.72
C TYR A 98 -4.29 -14.73 3.38
N LEU A 99 -3.48 -13.79 2.87
CA LEU A 99 -3.96 -12.49 2.43
C LEU A 99 -4.64 -12.56 1.05
N LEU A 100 -4.27 -13.50 0.18
CA LEU A 100 -4.74 -13.51 -1.22
C LEU A 100 -6.27 -13.42 -1.38
N PRO A 101 -7.10 -14.18 -0.63
CA PRO A 101 -8.55 -14.13 -0.76
C PRO A 101 -9.17 -12.76 -0.47
N LEU A 102 -8.47 -11.88 0.27
CA LEU A 102 -9.02 -10.59 0.68
C LEU A 102 -9.40 -9.69 -0.50
N ALA A 103 -8.75 -9.84 -1.66
CA ALA A 103 -9.10 -9.07 -2.86
C ALA A 103 -10.55 -9.30 -3.30
N ASP A 104 -11.04 -10.53 -3.21
CA ASP A 104 -12.39 -10.88 -3.63
C ASP A 104 -13.43 -10.64 -2.51
N GLU A 105 -13.02 -10.81 -1.26
CA GLU A 105 -13.91 -10.81 -0.09
C GLU A 105 -14.11 -9.43 0.51
N VAL A 106 -13.04 -8.62 0.59
CA VAL A 106 -13.01 -7.32 1.30
C VAL A 106 -12.19 -6.25 0.54
N PRO A 107 -12.53 -5.93 -0.73
CA PRO A 107 -11.72 -5.06 -1.60
C PRO A 107 -11.48 -3.66 -1.04
N GLU A 108 -12.43 -3.08 -0.30
CA GLU A 108 -12.26 -1.77 0.35
C GLU A 108 -11.21 -1.80 1.47
N PHE A 109 -11.14 -2.90 2.23
CA PHE A 109 -10.07 -3.08 3.22
C PHE A 109 -8.71 -3.25 2.52
N VAL A 110 -8.70 -4.01 1.41
CA VAL A 110 -7.50 -4.22 0.59
C VAL A 110 -6.93 -2.91 0.06
N SER A 111 -7.75 -1.92 -0.31
CA SER A 111 -7.23 -0.60 -0.72
C SER A 111 -6.44 0.11 0.36
N TYR A 112 -6.82 -0.02 1.64
CA TYR A 112 -6.01 0.50 2.75
C TYR A 112 -4.69 -0.26 2.87
N PHE A 113 -4.73 -1.59 2.73
CA PHE A 113 -3.51 -2.40 2.76
C PHE A 113 -2.56 -2.00 1.63
N VAL A 114 -3.03 -1.93 0.39
CA VAL A 114 -2.21 -1.50 -0.76
C VAL A 114 -1.56 -0.14 -0.49
N ALA A 115 -2.33 0.82 0.01
CA ALA A 115 -1.80 2.15 0.30
C ALA A 115 -0.79 2.15 1.46
N TYR A 116 -1.01 1.41 2.54
CA TYR A 116 -0.20 1.57 3.76
C TYR A 116 0.84 0.48 4.00
N SER A 117 0.84 -0.61 3.22
CA SER A 117 1.77 -1.73 3.43
C SER A 117 3.15 -1.50 2.86
N VAL A 118 3.29 -0.69 1.81
CA VAL A 118 4.57 -0.48 1.11
C VAL A 118 5.39 0.62 1.81
N THR A 119 6.30 0.17 2.65
CA THR A 119 7.34 0.94 3.34
C THR A 119 8.74 0.44 2.97
N LYS A 120 9.78 1.20 3.36
CA LYS A 120 11.19 0.82 3.19
C LYS A 120 11.48 -0.62 3.65
N ASP A 121 10.99 -1.00 4.82
CA ASP A 121 11.29 -2.29 5.45
C ASP A 121 10.47 -3.45 4.86
N SER A 122 9.35 -3.12 4.22
CA SER A 122 8.39 -4.06 3.64
C SER A 122 8.65 -4.45 2.19
N LEU A 123 9.74 -3.95 1.57
CA LEU A 123 10.12 -4.27 0.19
C LEU A 123 10.60 -5.72 0.03
N ARG A 124 9.74 -6.67 0.35
CA ARG A 124 9.97 -8.11 0.33
C ARG A 124 9.16 -8.77 -0.76
N GLN A 125 9.68 -9.88 -1.28
CA GLN A 125 9.01 -10.65 -2.33
C GLN A 125 7.60 -11.09 -1.93
N SER A 126 7.41 -11.49 -0.68
CA SER A 126 6.09 -11.90 -0.14
C SER A 126 5.02 -10.81 -0.26
N LEU A 127 5.36 -9.55 0.03
CA LEU A 127 4.45 -8.42 -0.15
C LEU A 127 4.11 -8.21 -1.63
N PHE A 128 5.12 -8.18 -2.49
CA PHE A 128 4.92 -7.91 -3.91
C PHE A 128 4.20 -9.05 -4.63
N MET A 129 4.25 -10.29 -4.13
CA MET A 129 3.39 -11.39 -4.60
C MET A 129 1.92 -11.13 -4.30
N VAL A 130 1.60 -10.65 -3.09
CA VAL A 130 0.23 -10.30 -2.68
C VAL A 130 -0.27 -9.10 -3.49
N LEU A 131 0.51 -8.02 -3.56
CA LEU A 131 0.16 -6.84 -4.32
C LEU A 131 0.00 -7.14 -5.81
N ASN A 132 0.86 -7.98 -6.40
CA ASN A 132 0.70 -8.42 -7.77
C ASN A 132 -0.64 -9.13 -7.98
N HIS A 133 -0.98 -10.08 -7.11
CA HIS A 133 -2.24 -10.81 -7.21
C HIS A 133 -3.46 -9.88 -7.15
N TRP A 134 -3.43 -8.87 -6.28
CA TRP A 134 -4.54 -7.95 -6.10
C TRP A 134 -4.65 -6.89 -7.19
N LEU A 135 -3.52 -6.29 -7.59
CA LEU A 135 -3.47 -5.15 -8.50
C LEU A 135 -3.51 -5.54 -9.98
N THR A 136 -3.26 -6.82 -10.29
CA THR A 136 -3.44 -7.39 -11.64
C THR A 136 -4.60 -8.38 -11.72
N GLY A 137 -5.32 -8.57 -10.60
CA GLY A 137 -6.44 -9.50 -10.47
C GLY A 137 -7.79 -8.90 -10.89
N ARG A 138 -8.86 -9.71 -10.73
CA ARG A 138 -10.23 -9.36 -11.18
C ARG A 138 -10.82 -8.11 -10.51
N ARG A 139 -10.35 -7.77 -9.31
CA ARG A 139 -10.86 -6.66 -8.49
C ARG A 139 -9.93 -5.44 -8.51
N SER A 140 -8.90 -5.42 -9.35
CA SER A 140 -7.94 -4.32 -9.45
C SER A 140 -8.61 -2.96 -9.61
N ASP A 141 -9.58 -2.87 -10.53
CA ASP A 141 -10.26 -1.60 -10.84
C ASP A 141 -11.04 -1.07 -9.65
N LEU A 142 -11.68 -1.96 -8.88
CA LEU A 142 -12.43 -1.59 -7.68
C LEU A 142 -11.49 -1.11 -6.57
N ILE A 143 -10.39 -1.83 -6.34
CA ILE A 143 -9.37 -1.46 -5.34
C ILE A 143 -8.80 -0.09 -5.69
N MET A 144 -8.44 0.14 -6.96
CA MET A 144 -7.87 1.40 -7.41
C MET A 144 -8.89 2.54 -7.40
N ALA A 145 -10.15 2.28 -7.72
CA ALA A 145 -11.22 3.27 -7.60
C ALA A 145 -11.33 3.75 -6.14
N PHE A 146 -11.38 2.85 -5.17
CA PHE A 146 -11.47 3.23 -3.75
C PHE A 146 -10.27 4.05 -3.27
N ILE A 147 -9.05 3.66 -3.67
CA ILE A 147 -7.83 4.45 -3.37
C ILE A 147 -7.98 5.87 -3.92
N LYS A 148 -8.40 6.00 -5.17
CA LYS A 148 -8.56 7.29 -5.87
C LYS A 148 -9.68 8.15 -5.29
N GLU A 149 -10.78 7.54 -4.87
CA GLU A 149 -11.96 8.23 -4.32
C GLU A 149 -11.77 8.67 -2.86
N THR A 150 -10.81 8.10 -2.14
CA THR A 150 -10.53 8.43 -0.73
C THR A 150 -9.32 9.38 -0.62
N PRO A 151 -9.48 10.71 -0.44
CA PRO A 151 -8.40 11.68 -0.63
C PRO A 151 -7.16 11.47 0.26
N VAL A 152 -7.40 11.03 1.50
CA VAL A 152 -6.35 10.73 2.49
C VAL A 152 -5.50 9.53 2.06
N VAL A 153 -6.13 8.54 1.45
CA VAL A 153 -5.50 7.31 0.93
C VAL A 153 -4.79 7.61 -0.37
N ALA A 154 -5.45 8.27 -1.33
CA ALA A 154 -4.86 8.75 -2.58
C ALA A 154 -3.58 9.55 -2.35
N LYS A 155 -3.60 10.49 -1.38
CA LYS A 155 -2.43 11.30 -1.03
C LYS A 155 -1.26 10.46 -0.52
N HIS A 156 -1.52 9.48 0.33
CA HIS A 156 -0.46 8.61 0.84
C HIS A 156 0.06 7.69 -0.25
N PHE A 157 -0.84 7.13 -1.07
CA PHE A 157 -0.47 6.29 -2.20
C PHE A 157 0.47 7.03 -3.16
N ALA A 158 0.11 8.24 -3.56
CA ALA A 158 0.87 9.03 -4.53
C ALA A 158 2.25 9.47 -4.03
N SER A 159 2.38 9.83 -2.75
CA SER A 159 3.60 10.42 -2.18
C SER A 159 4.50 9.44 -1.40
N VAL A 160 3.99 8.25 -1.06
CA VAL A 160 4.75 7.25 -0.28
C VAL A 160 4.77 5.90 -0.97
N THR A 161 3.61 5.28 -1.17
CA THR A 161 3.50 3.90 -1.69
C THR A 161 4.06 3.78 -3.09
N PHE A 162 3.63 4.66 -3.99
CA PHE A 162 4.04 4.67 -5.38
C PHE A 162 5.56 4.84 -5.54
N PRO A 163 6.22 5.82 -4.89
CA PRO A 163 7.67 5.91 -4.89
C PRO A 163 8.38 4.61 -4.49
N TYR A 164 7.95 3.95 -3.42
CA TYR A 164 8.57 2.70 -2.98
C TYR A 164 8.31 1.53 -3.94
N MET A 165 7.17 1.51 -4.62
CA MET A 165 6.91 0.55 -5.70
C MET A 165 7.89 0.76 -6.88
N VAL A 166 8.20 2.02 -7.23
CA VAL A 166 9.21 2.35 -8.25
C VAL A 166 10.61 1.94 -7.80
N VAL A 167 10.99 2.21 -6.54
CA VAL A 167 12.28 1.77 -5.98
C VAL A 167 12.43 0.26 -6.08
N HIS A 168 11.41 -0.50 -5.66
CA HIS A 168 11.42 -1.95 -5.78
C HIS A 168 11.55 -2.43 -7.22
N ASP A 169 10.82 -1.80 -8.15
CA ASP A 169 10.88 -2.14 -9.57
C ASP A 169 12.28 -1.92 -10.16
N CYS A 170 12.93 -0.81 -9.81
CA CYS A 170 14.32 -0.54 -10.19
C CYS A 170 15.30 -1.56 -9.57
N CYS A 171 15.10 -1.98 -8.32
CA CYS A 171 15.99 -2.92 -7.65
C CYS A 171 15.84 -4.38 -8.13
N VAL A 172 14.62 -4.83 -8.43
CA VAL A 172 14.36 -6.20 -8.90
C VAL A 172 14.59 -6.32 -10.41
N GLY A 173 14.32 -5.26 -11.17
CA GLY A 173 14.34 -5.23 -12.63
C GLY A 173 12.96 -5.46 -13.25
N GLY A 174 12.82 -5.15 -14.55
CA GLY A 174 11.53 -5.01 -15.24
C GLY A 174 10.68 -6.28 -15.39
N ILE A 175 9.76 -6.27 -16.37
CA ILE A 175 8.60 -7.19 -16.46
C ILE A 175 8.88 -8.69 -16.28
N TYR A 176 10.05 -9.19 -16.69
CA TYR A 176 10.41 -10.60 -16.53
C TYR A 176 10.82 -11.00 -15.10
N LYS A 177 11.09 -10.02 -14.25
CA LYS A 177 11.56 -10.21 -12.86
C LYS A 177 10.58 -9.62 -11.85
N ASN A 178 9.97 -8.47 -12.16
CA ASN A 178 8.93 -7.87 -11.34
C ASN A 178 7.57 -7.90 -12.04
N PRO A 179 6.63 -8.75 -11.61
CA PRO A 179 5.32 -8.86 -12.25
C PRO A 179 4.47 -7.58 -12.07
N LEU A 180 4.79 -6.74 -11.06
CA LEU A 180 4.14 -5.44 -10.87
C LEU A 180 4.67 -4.34 -11.79
N HIS A 181 5.73 -4.56 -12.57
CA HIS A 181 6.31 -3.54 -13.47
C HIS A 181 5.25 -2.92 -14.40
N GLY A 182 4.44 -3.77 -15.04
CA GLY A 182 3.37 -3.32 -15.94
C GLY A 182 2.33 -2.46 -15.23
N PHE A 183 1.92 -2.87 -14.03
CA PHE A 183 0.97 -2.11 -13.22
C PHE A 183 1.57 -0.75 -12.79
N THR A 184 2.78 -0.74 -12.22
CA THR A 184 3.43 0.49 -11.74
C THR A 184 3.61 1.51 -12.87
N THR A 185 3.97 1.05 -14.07
CA THR A 185 4.17 1.93 -15.23
C THR A 185 2.85 2.43 -15.82
N MET A 186 1.79 1.63 -15.81
CA MET A 186 0.44 2.06 -16.23
C MET A 186 -0.12 3.18 -15.35
N LEU A 187 0.25 3.24 -14.07
CA LEU A 187 -0.22 4.29 -13.17
C LEU A 187 0.09 5.70 -13.67
N TYR A 188 1.21 5.92 -14.38
CA TYR A 188 1.53 7.24 -14.96
C TYR A 188 0.47 7.70 -15.97
N ALA A 189 -0.16 6.79 -16.71
CA ALA A 189 -1.19 7.12 -17.67
C ALA A 189 -2.60 7.19 -17.03
N ASP A 190 -2.87 6.32 -16.05
CA ASP A 190 -4.21 6.13 -15.48
C ASP A 190 -4.49 6.98 -14.23
N TRP A 191 -3.45 7.56 -13.61
CA TRP A 191 -3.59 8.41 -12.43
C TRP A 191 -3.94 9.86 -12.80
N LYS A 192 -5.20 10.07 -13.19
CA LYS A 192 -5.74 11.37 -13.63
C LYS A 192 -6.52 12.09 -12.52
N ILE A 193 -6.05 12.00 -11.27
CA ILE A 193 -6.70 12.61 -10.10
C ILE A 193 -5.69 13.41 -9.27
N SER A 194 -6.20 14.25 -8.37
CA SER A 194 -5.38 14.96 -7.39
C SER A 194 -5.32 14.22 -6.05
N PRO A 195 -4.15 14.13 -5.38
CA PRO A 195 -2.86 14.65 -5.84
C PRO A 195 -2.24 13.77 -6.93
N SER A 196 -1.42 14.39 -7.79
CA SER A 196 -0.62 13.67 -8.79
C SER A 196 0.35 12.70 -8.12
N LEU A 197 0.75 11.65 -8.84
CA LEU A 197 1.84 10.78 -8.42
C LEU A 197 3.11 11.60 -8.22
N GLU A 198 3.97 11.16 -7.30
CA GLU A 198 5.26 11.81 -7.05
C GLU A 198 6.39 10.82 -7.36
N LEU A 199 7.30 11.18 -8.27
CA LEU A 199 8.48 10.36 -8.56
C LEU A 199 9.71 10.80 -7.75
N ARG A 200 9.77 12.07 -7.34
CA ARG A 200 10.91 12.65 -6.61
C ARG A 200 11.36 11.82 -5.40
N PRO A 201 10.47 11.34 -4.51
CA PRO A 201 10.91 10.55 -3.36
C PRO A 201 11.64 9.26 -3.77
N ALA A 202 11.26 8.61 -4.87
CA ALA A 202 11.95 7.41 -5.35
C ALA A 202 13.36 7.73 -5.85
N LEU A 203 13.51 8.85 -6.56
CA LEU A 203 14.82 9.31 -7.04
C LEU A 203 15.76 9.65 -5.89
N GLU A 204 15.26 10.29 -4.83
CA GLU A 204 16.03 10.58 -3.61
C GLU A 204 16.46 9.29 -2.90
N ILE A 205 15.57 8.29 -2.79
CA ILE A 205 15.91 6.99 -2.19
C ILE A 205 17.01 6.28 -2.99
N LEU A 206 16.88 6.21 -4.32
CA LEU A 206 17.85 5.58 -5.22
C LEU A 206 19.17 6.34 -5.31
N SER A 207 19.15 7.67 -5.11
CA SER A 207 20.37 8.48 -5.19
C SER A 207 21.20 8.45 -3.90
N GLU A 208 20.56 8.38 -2.73
CA GLU A 208 21.23 8.52 -1.43
C GLU A 208 21.54 7.17 -0.75
N THR A 209 20.69 6.15 -0.89
CA THR A 209 20.73 4.98 0.00
C THR A 209 21.67 3.90 -0.53
N ALA A 210 22.68 3.52 0.26
CA ALA A 210 23.62 2.44 -0.09
C ALA A 210 22.91 1.10 -0.36
N ASP A 211 21.85 0.79 0.40
CA ASP A 211 21.03 -0.42 0.25
C ASP A 211 20.37 -0.53 -1.14
N TYR A 212 20.15 0.61 -1.80
CA TYR A 212 19.55 0.69 -3.12
C TYR A 212 20.54 1.17 -4.19
N SER A 213 21.85 1.14 -3.90
CA SER A 213 22.90 1.58 -4.84
C SER A 213 23.05 0.66 -6.07
N VAL A 214 22.50 -0.56 -5.99
CA VAL A 214 22.43 -1.50 -7.11
C VAL A 214 20.99 -1.54 -7.62
N PHE A 215 20.75 -0.88 -8.74
CA PHE A 215 19.45 -0.87 -9.42
C PHE A 215 19.63 -0.90 -10.94
N ASP A 216 18.59 -1.33 -11.64
CA ASP A 216 18.56 -1.37 -13.10
C ASP A 216 18.32 0.03 -13.67
N ARG A 217 19.38 0.60 -14.28
CA ARG A 217 19.34 1.94 -14.88
C ARG A 217 18.32 2.06 -16.01
N ASN A 218 18.06 0.99 -16.77
CA ASN A 218 17.12 1.04 -17.89
C ASN A 218 15.69 1.18 -17.37
N ILE A 219 15.38 0.51 -16.26
CA ILE A 219 14.09 0.62 -15.59
C ILE A 219 13.91 2.01 -14.99
N LEU A 220 14.96 2.57 -14.37
CA LEU A 220 14.93 3.95 -13.90
C LEU A 220 14.67 4.94 -15.05
N CYS A 221 15.42 4.84 -16.15
CA CYS A 221 15.25 5.70 -17.33
C CYS A 221 13.81 5.61 -17.87
N TYR A 222 13.24 4.41 -17.88
CA TYR A 222 11.86 4.21 -18.31
C TYR A 222 10.85 4.91 -17.39
N HIS A 223 10.99 4.81 -16.06
CA HIS A 223 10.14 5.55 -15.11
C HIS A 223 10.29 7.07 -15.26
N VAL A 224 11.51 7.57 -15.44
CA VAL A 224 11.77 9.00 -15.67
C VAL A 224 11.12 9.48 -16.97
N HIS A 225 11.24 8.71 -18.05
CA HIS A 225 10.58 9.01 -19.33
C HIS A 225 9.06 9.12 -19.16
N LEU A 226 8.42 8.11 -18.55
CA LEU A 226 6.97 8.11 -18.32
C LEU A 226 6.54 9.25 -17.40
N ALA A 227 7.31 9.55 -16.35
CA ALA A 227 7.00 10.65 -15.44
C ALA A 227 7.09 12.03 -16.13
N LYS A 228 8.05 12.23 -17.04
CA LYS A 228 8.13 13.45 -17.86
C LYS A 228 6.93 13.56 -18.79
N LEU A 229 6.57 12.49 -19.49
CA LEU A 229 5.39 12.45 -20.39
C LEU A 229 4.08 12.73 -19.65
N SER A 230 3.95 12.23 -18.42
CA SER A 230 2.78 12.46 -17.57
C SER A 230 2.84 13.74 -16.74
N HIS A 231 3.85 14.59 -16.94
CA HIS A 231 4.07 15.83 -16.19
C HIS A 231 4.17 15.66 -14.66
N VAL A 232 4.57 14.47 -14.21
CA VAL A 232 4.81 14.12 -12.79
C VAL A 232 6.20 14.57 -12.35
N LEU A 233 7.16 14.63 -13.28
CA LEU A 233 8.53 15.05 -13.03
C LEU A 233 8.93 16.15 -14.01
N THR A 234 9.41 17.28 -13.49
CA THR A 234 9.99 18.32 -14.35
C THR A 234 11.50 18.13 -14.51
N GLN A 235 12.08 18.71 -15.57
CA GLN A 235 13.53 18.72 -15.75
C GLN A 235 14.24 19.43 -14.59
N LYS A 236 13.61 20.46 -14.00
CA LYS A 236 14.15 21.15 -12.83
C LYS A 236 14.23 20.21 -11.63
N ASP A 237 13.17 19.47 -11.33
CA ASP A 237 13.15 18.51 -10.20
C ASP A 237 14.26 17.46 -10.36
N LEU A 238 14.45 16.95 -11.58
CA LEU A 238 15.50 15.98 -11.89
C LEU A 238 16.91 16.57 -11.68
N MET A 239 17.13 17.79 -12.16
CA MET A 239 18.41 18.49 -11.99
C MET A 239 18.71 18.75 -10.52
N ASP A 240 17.73 19.19 -9.73
CA ASP A 240 17.89 19.44 -8.29
C ASP A 240 18.38 18.18 -7.55
N ILE A 241 17.92 17.00 -7.94
CA ILE A 241 18.32 15.72 -7.33
C ILE A 241 19.71 15.29 -7.82
N LEU A 242 20.00 15.43 -9.11
CA LEU A 242 21.31 15.08 -9.68
C LEU A 242 22.43 15.98 -9.12
N GLU A 243 22.15 17.24 -8.87
CA GLU A 243 23.12 18.20 -8.32
C GLU A 243 23.21 18.15 -6.80
N SER A 244 22.31 17.43 -6.13
CA SER A 244 22.33 17.26 -4.67
C SER A 244 23.69 16.72 -4.20
N PRO A 245 24.30 17.30 -3.16
CA PRO A 245 25.56 16.81 -2.61
C PRO A 245 25.41 15.42 -1.99
N LYS A 246 24.19 15.02 -1.60
CA LYS A 246 23.88 13.72 -1.02
C LYS A 246 23.79 12.58 -2.05
N SER A 247 23.55 12.93 -3.32
CA SER A 247 23.43 11.94 -4.39
C SER A 247 24.77 11.25 -4.65
N SER A 248 24.73 9.92 -4.73
CA SER A 248 25.89 9.07 -4.99
C SER A 248 26.54 9.39 -6.34
N LEU A 249 27.85 9.12 -6.46
CA LEU A 249 28.59 9.30 -7.71
C LEU A 249 28.02 8.46 -8.85
N TYR A 250 27.53 7.25 -8.53
CA TYR A 250 26.87 6.38 -9.51
C TYR A 250 25.61 7.04 -10.06
N PHE A 251 24.72 7.51 -9.19
CA PHE A 251 23.49 8.19 -9.63
C PHE A 251 23.80 9.45 -10.45
N LYS A 252 24.80 10.23 -10.05
CA LYS A 252 25.27 11.41 -10.79
C LYS A 252 25.81 11.07 -12.17
N SER A 253 26.43 9.90 -12.34
CA SER A 253 26.94 9.46 -13.64
C SER A 253 25.83 9.19 -14.67
N LEU A 254 24.58 9.00 -14.23
CA LEU A 254 23.42 8.81 -15.09
C LEU A 254 22.82 10.13 -15.63
N LYS A 255 23.44 11.29 -15.34
CA LYS A 255 22.90 12.61 -15.66
C LYS A 255 22.50 12.74 -17.14
N ASP A 256 23.41 12.39 -18.05
CA ASP A 256 23.16 12.56 -19.47
C ASP A 256 22.03 11.62 -19.95
N GLU A 257 22.05 10.35 -19.52
CA GLU A 257 21.01 9.36 -19.83
C GLU A 257 19.62 9.81 -19.33
N LEU A 258 19.52 10.29 -18.09
CA LEU A 258 18.24 10.71 -17.49
C LEU A 258 17.71 12.02 -18.06
N LEU A 259 18.58 12.88 -18.59
CA LEU A 259 18.18 14.14 -19.22
C LEU A 259 17.73 13.94 -20.67
N GLU A 260 18.30 12.98 -21.38
CA GLU A 260 17.97 12.67 -22.79
C GLU A 260 16.61 11.99 -22.98
N VAL A 261 16.13 11.24 -21.98
CA VAL A 261 14.84 10.52 -22.04
C VAL A 261 13.61 11.40 -21.84
#